data_AF-A0A712CS50-F1
#
_entry.id   AF-A0A712CS50-F1
#
_cell.length_a   1.000
_cell.length_b   1.000
_cell.length_c   1.000
_cell.angle_alpha   90.00
_cell.angle_beta   90.00
_cell.angle_gamma   90.00
#
_symmetry.space_group_name_H-M   'P 1'
#
loop_
_entity.id
_entity.type
_entity.pdbx_description
1 polymer ?
#
loop_
_entity_poly.entity_id
_entity_poly.type
_entity_poly.pdbx_seq_one_letter_code
_entity_poly.pdbx_strand_id
1 'polypeptide(L)'
;MRLWKSMAWGILLWHSQSGALCPAWPPARAAEEITRLQQQLADWNDIYWKQGVSAVDDSVYDQLSARLVQWQRCVGQDVSSTPVSPPLNGTTMHPVAHTGVRKLADRQAVEQWMRGRSEL
;
A
#
# COMPACT_ATOMS: atom_id res chain seq x y z
N MET A 1 10.04 -37.42 -37.74
CA MET A 1 10.84 -36.39 -37.03
C MET A 1 9.89 -35.35 -36.46
N ARG A 2 9.14 -35.73 -35.43
CA ARG A 2 7.89 -35.05 -35.01
C ARG A 2 7.82 -34.93 -33.48
N LEU A 3 9.00 -34.90 -32.84
CA LEU A 3 9.19 -35.05 -31.40
C LEU A 3 9.99 -33.91 -30.75
N TRP A 4 10.52 -32.94 -31.50
CA TRP A 4 11.12 -31.74 -30.89
C TRP A 4 10.04 -30.73 -30.48
N LYS A 5 8.95 -30.60 -31.23
CA LYS A 5 7.92 -29.58 -31.00
C LYS A 5 7.18 -29.68 -29.65
N SER A 6 7.29 -30.80 -28.93
CA SER A 6 6.63 -31.04 -27.64
C SER A 6 7.43 -30.56 -26.42
N MET A 7 8.72 -30.23 -26.55
CA MET A 7 9.52 -29.75 -25.41
C MET A 7 9.22 -28.27 -25.05
N ALA A 8 8.64 -27.51 -25.98
CA ALA A 8 8.37 -26.08 -25.80
C ALA A 8 7.08 -25.76 -25.01
N TRP A 9 6.24 -26.75 -24.74
CA TRP A 9 4.95 -26.58 -24.04
C TRP A 9 4.99 -26.90 -22.54
N GLY A 10 6.12 -27.36 -22.01
CA GLY A 10 6.29 -27.59 -20.56
C GLY A 10 6.75 -26.35 -19.78
N ILE A 11 7.37 -25.39 -20.46
CA ILE A 11 8.06 -24.25 -19.81
C ILE A 11 7.15 -23.00 -19.69
N LEU A 12 5.96 -23.00 -20.31
CA LEU A 12 5.02 -21.87 -20.31
C LEU A 12 3.98 -21.87 -19.17
N LEU A 13 3.99 -22.86 -18.29
CA LEU A 13 3.01 -22.99 -17.19
C LEU A 13 3.58 -22.65 -15.80
N TRP A 14 4.79 -22.10 -15.72
CA TRP A 14 5.24 -21.41 -14.51
C TRP A 14 5.02 -19.92 -14.66
N HIS A 15 3.75 -19.55 -14.76
CA HIS A 15 3.36 -18.20 -14.42
C HIS A 15 3.62 -18.05 -12.92
N SER A 16 4.79 -17.49 -12.58
CA SER A 16 5.05 -16.93 -11.27
C SER A 16 3.97 -15.89 -11.00
N GLN A 17 2.90 -16.30 -10.33
CA GLN A 17 2.02 -15.37 -9.66
C GLN A 17 2.86 -14.73 -8.57
N SER A 18 3.51 -13.61 -8.88
CA SER A 18 4.04 -12.66 -7.89
C SER A 18 2.85 -11.98 -7.21
N GLY A 19 1.99 -12.78 -6.59
CA GLY A 19 1.03 -12.33 -5.61
C GLY A 19 1.81 -12.05 -4.34
N ALA A 20 1.52 -10.92 -3.71
CA ALA A 20 2.08 -10.60 -2.40
C ALA A 20 1.82 -11.80 -1.47
N LEU A 21 2.88 -12.48 -1.00
CA LEU A 21 2.75 -13.71 -0.21
C LEU A 21 1.94 -13.39 1.03
N CYS A 22 0.71 -13.92 1.08
CA CYS A 22 -0.13 -13.80 2.26
C CYS A 22 0.44 -14.71 3.36
N PRO A 23 0.54 -14.23 4.61
CA PRO A 23 0.95 -15.08 5.73
C PRO A 23 0.00 -16.27 5.85
N ALA A 24 0.53 -17.47 6.09
CA ALA A 24 -0.24 -18.69 6.34
C ALA A 24 -0.79 -18.73 7.78
N TRP A 25 -1.51 -17.67 8.18
CA TRP A 25 -2.06 -17.52 9.53
C TRP A 25 -3.52 -17.99 9.60
N PRO A 26 -3.97 -18.48 10.78
CA PRO A 26 -5.39 -18.62 11.06
C PRO A 26 -6.10 -17.25 10.97
N PRO A 27 -7.38 -17.19 10.56
CA PRO A 27 -8.12 -15.93 10.41
C PRO A 27 -8.13 -15.05 11.67
N ALA A 28 -8.24 -15.66 12.86
CA ALA A 28 -8.21 -14.94 14.13
C ALA A 28 -6.89 -14.19 14.35
N ARG A 29 -5.77 -14.83 14.05
CA ARG A 29 -4.45 -14.20 14.15
C ARG A 29 -4.28 -13.08 13.12
N ALA A 30 -4.75 -13.28 11.89
CA ALA A 30 -4.68 -12.25 10.87
C ALA A 30 -5.45 -10.98 11.31
N ALA A 31 -6.63 -11.14 11.91
CA ALA A 31 -7.40 -10.02 12.45
C ALA A 31 -6.64 -9.29 13.57
N GLU A 32 -6.06 -10.02 14.52
CA GLU A 32 -5.28 -9.44 15.64
C GLU A 32 -4.08 -8.62 15.15
N GLU A 33 -3.29 -9.17 14.22
CA GLU A 33 -2.09 -8.51 13.69
C GLU A 33 -2.46 -7.27 12.85
N ILE A 34 -3.56 -7.33 12.10
CA ILE A 34 -4.11 -6.17 11.37
C ILE A 34 -4.50 -5.07 12.36
N THR A 35 -5.29 -5.39 13.40
CA THR A 35 -5.73 -4.41 14.39
C THR A 35 -4.55 -3.80 15.15
N ARG A 36 -3.57 -4.61 15.54
CA ARG A 36 -2.36 -4.15 16.21
C ARG A 36 -1.58 -3.15 15.34
N LEU A 37 -1.37 -3.48 14.06
CA LEU A 37 -0.63 -2.62 13.15
C LEU A 37 -1.40 -1.33 12.82
N GLN A 38 -2.72 -1.42 12.67
CA GLN A 38 -3.60 -0.26 12.52
C GLN A 38 -3.46 0.71 13.69
N GLN A 39 -3.51 0.21 14.93
CA GLN A 39 -3.37 1.05 16.12
C GLN A 39 -2.01 1.73 16.17
N GLN A 40 -0.92 0.98 15.90
CA GLN A 40 0.43 1.53 15.90
C GLN A 40 0.59 2.69 14.90
N LEU A 41 0.05 2.53 13.69
CA LEU A 41 0.08 3.58 12.67
C LEU A 41 -0.80 4.78 13.06
N ALA A 42 -1.94 4.54 13.71
CA ALA A 42 -2.81 5.61 14.21
C ALA A 42 -2.11 6.45 15.30
N ASP A 43 -1.42 5.81 16.24
CA ASP A 43 -0.68 6.49 17.30
C ASP A 43 0.45 7.35 16.74
N TRP A 44 1.21 6.83 15.78
CA TRP A 44 2.26 7.59 15.08
C TRP A 44 1.70 8.74 14.25
N ASN A 45 0.56 8.55 13.59
CA ASN A 45 -0.13 9.64 12.91
C ASN A 45 -0.55 10.72 13.92
N ASP A 46 -1.14 10.37 15.06
CA ASP A 46 -1.60 11.39 16.00
C ASP A 46 -0.47 12.32 16.47
N ILE A 47 0.69 11.77 16.83
CA ILE A 47 1.85 12.55 17.27
C ILE A 47 2.50 13.33 16.12
N TYR A 48 2.56 12.76 14.91
CA TYR A 48 3.12 13.45 13.74
C TYR A 48 2.26 14.65 13.38
N TRP A 49 0.95 14.46 13.28
CA TRP A 49 0.03 15.50 12.85
C TRP A 49 -0.19 16.60 13.90
N LYS A 50 -0.19 16.24 15.20
CA LYS A 50 -0.42 17.23 16.28
C LYS A 50 0.86 17.90 16.78
N GLN A 51 1.98 17.19 16.78
CA GLN A 51 3.22 17.63 17.44
C GLN A 51 4.40 17.76 16.48
N GLY A 52 4.27 17.32 15.22
CA GLY A 52 5.38 17.33 14.25
C GLY A 52 6.50 16.34 14.59
N VAL A 53 6.20 15.34 15.42
CA VAL A 53 7.20 14.36 15.89
C VAL A 53 7.14 13.09 15.03
N SER A 54 8.23 12.78 14.35
CA SER A 54 8.43 11.50 13.66
C SER A 54 9.04 10.47 14.62
N ALA A 55 8.23 9.55 15.14
CA ALA A 55 8.70 8.50 16.06
C ALA A 55 9.51 7.39 15.37
N VAL A 56 9.38 7.26 14.05
CA VAL A 56 10.12 6.33 13.19
C VAL A 56 10.49 7.02 11.88
N ASP A 57 11.47 6.49 11.18
CA ASP A 57 11.80 6.97 9.83
C ASP A 57 10.62 6.78 8.87
N ASP A 58 10.48 7.72 7.93
CA ASP A 58 9.43 7.69 6.90
C ASP A 58 9.41 6.36 6.13
N SER A 59 10.58 5.79 5.86
CA SER A 59 10.70 4.51 5.16
C SER A 59 10.13 3.33 5.95
N VAL A 60 10.22 3.35 7.29
CA VAL A 60 9.67 2.33 8.17
C VAL A 60 8.15 2.46 8.22
N TYR A 61 7.66 3.69 8.36
CA TYR A 61 6.23 3.99 8.31
C TYR A 61 5.62 3.52 6.96
N ASP A 62 6.24 3.89 5.84
CA ASP A 62 5.76 3.54 4.51
C ASP A 62 5.71 2.01 4.29
N GLN A 63 6.75 1.29 4.72
CA GLN A 63 6.78 -0.18 4.62
C GLN A 63 5.68 -0.84 5.47
N LEU A 64 5.46 -0.36 6.69
CA LEU A 64 4.45 -0.89 7.59
C LEU A 64 3.03 -0.55 7.12
N SER A 65 2.80 0.65 6.61
CA SER A 65 1.55 1.04 5.97
C SER A 65 1.25 0.17 4.74
N ALA A 66 2.26 -0.11 3.90
CA ALA A 66 2.09 -1.01 2.76
C ALA A 66 1.80 -2.46 3.19
N ARG A 67 2.47 -2.94 4.24
CA ARG A 67 2.23 -4.27 4.82
C ARG A 67 0.81 -4.41 5.37
N LEU A 68 0.29 -3.38 6.02
CA LEU A 68 -1.10 -3.38 6.50
C LEU A 68 -2.07 -3.56 5.33
N VAL A 69 -1.93 -2.76 4.26
CA VAL A 69 -2.75 -2.87 3.05
C VAL A 69 -2.65 -4.27 2.44
N GLN A 70 -1.46 -4.86 2.41
CA GLN A 70 -1.25 -6.23 1.93
C GLN A 70 -2.04 -7.24 2.78
N TRP A 71 -1.94 -7.18 4.11
CA TRP A 71 -2.65 -8.11 4.99
C TRP A 71 -4.17 -7.97 4.90
N GLN A 72 -4.68 -6.73 4.80
CA GLN A 72 -6.11 -6.48 4.60
C GLN A 72 -6.61 -7.13 3.30
N ARG A 73 -5.85 -7.03 2.21
CA ARG A 73 -6.18 -7.72 0.94
C ARG A 73 -6.18 -9.23 1.10
N CYS A 74 -5.23 -9.79 1.86
CA CYS A 74 -5.15 -11.24 2.09
C CYS A 74 -6.38 -11.83 2.78
N VAL A 75 -7.05 -11.06 3.64
CA VAL A 75 -8.28 -11.48 4.32
C VAL A 75 -9.56 -11.03 3.59
N GLY A 76 -9.44 -10.47 2.39
CA GLY A 76 -10.59 -10.00 1.59
C GLY A 76 -11.27 -8.75 2.15
N GLN A 77 -10.61 -7.96 2.99
CA GLN A 77 -11.13 -6.66 3.40
C GLN A 77 -11.06 -5.68 2.22
N ASP A 78 -12.11 -4.88 2.04
CA ASP A 78 -12.10 -3.80 1.06
C ASP A 78 -11.15 -2.70 1.53
N VAL A 79 -10.00 -2.62 0.87
CA VAL A 79 -8.99 -1.60 1.17
C VAL A 79 -9.25 -0.42 0.26
N SER A 80 -10.31 0.33 0.56
CA SER A 80 -10.47 1.65 -0.02
C SER A 80 -9.22 2.46 0.36
N SER A 81 -8.50 2.93 -0.66
CA SER A 81 -7.25 3.70 -0.54
C SER A 81 -7.47 5.10 0.02
N THR A 82 -8.53 5.28 0.82
CA THR A 82 -8.87 6.53 1.47
C THR A 82 -7.68 6.91 2.34
N PRO A 83 -7.00 8.02 2.02
CA PRO A 83 -5.92 8.51 2.86
C PRO A 83 -6.46 8.68 4.28
N VAL A 84 -5.69 8.26 5.28
CA VAL A 84 -5.99 8.63 6.67
C VAL A 84 -5.92 10.14 6.72
N SER A 85 -7.09 10.78 6.81
CA SER A 85 -7.18 12.23 6.88
C SER A 85 -6.64 12.72 8.21
N PRO A 86 -6.01 13.90 8.24
CA PRO A 86 -5.68 14.59 9.48
C PRO A 86 -6.87 14.60 10.43
N PRO A 87 -6.64 14.57 11.75
CA PRO A 87 -7.63 15.16 12.65
C PRO A 87 -7.84 16.63 12.28
N LEU A 88 -9.11 17.02 12.05
CA LEU A 88 -9.50 18.40 11.75
C LEU A 88 -9.37 19.25 13.03
N ASN A 89 -8.16 19.68 13.35
CA ASN A 89 -7.89 20.47 14.57
C ASN A 89 -7.82 21.99 14.31
N GLY A 90 -8.13 22.44 13.09
CA GLY A 90 -8.11 23.85 12.71
C GLY A 90 -9.46 24.54 12.92
N THR A 91 -9.45 25.79 13.38
CA THR A 91 -10.65 26.62 13.56
C THR A 91 -11.01 27.46 12.33
N THR A 92 -10.14 27.48 11.32
CA THR A 92 -10.29 28.29 10.11
C THR A 92 -10.59 27.40 8.91
N MET A 93 -11.71 27.66 8.25
CA MET A 93 -12.05 27.02 6.98
C MET A 93 -11.16 27.58 5.87
N HIS A 94 -10.45 26.68 5.18
CA HIS A 94 -9.69 27.05 3.98
C HIS A 94 -10.62 27.10 2.76
N PRO A 95 -10.47 28.09 1.86
CA PRO A 95 -11.32 28.22 0.67
C PRO A 95 -11.08 27.12 -0.37
N VAL A 96 -9.97 26.39 -0.26
CA VAL A 96 -9.59 25.26 -1.11
C VAL A 96 -9.20 24.09 -0.21
N ALA A 97 -9.64 22.88 -0.56
CA ALA A 97 -9.32 21.67 0.22
C ALA A 97 -7.82 21.39 0.18
N HIS A 98 -7.20 21.26 1.36
CA HIS A 98 -5.82 20.81 1.47
C HIS A 98 -5.78 19.28 1.32
N THR A 99 -5.23 18.81 0.21
CA THR A 99 -5.11 17.38 -0.08
C THR A 99 -3.65 16.94 -0.03
N GLY A 100 -3.44 15.66 0.24
CA GLY A 100 -2.13 15.03 0.08
C GLY A 100 -1.82 14.70 -1.39
N VAL A 101 -0.61 14.21 -1.64
CA VAL A 101 -0.22 13.65 -2.93
C VAL A 101 -0.33 12.13 -2.92
N ARG A 102 -0.82 11.55 -4.02
CA ARG A 102 -0.86 10.10 -4.19
C ARG A 102 0.53 9.57 -4.54
N LYS A 103 1.12 8.76 -3.67
CA LYS A 103 2.39 8.06 -3.94
C LYS A 103 2.17 7.00 -5.04
N LEU A 104 3.05 6.96 -6.04
CA LEU A 104 3.07 5.94 -7.08
C LEU A 104 4.05 4.84 -6.69
N ALA A 105 3.69 3.59 -6.95
CA ALA A 105 4.38 2.43 -6.39
C ALA A 105 5.80 2.22 -6.97
N ASP A 106 6.00 2.56 -8.24
CA ASP A 106 7.25 2.28 -8.95
C ASP A 106 7.46 3.22 -10.14
N ARG A 107 8.64 3.09 -10.77
CA ARG A 107 9.03 3.85 -11.96
C ARG A 107 8.05 3.69 -13.11
N GLN A 108 7.51 2.49 -13.35
CA GLN A 108 6.59 2.25 -14.46
C GLN A 108 5.26 3.00 -14.24
N ALA A 109 4.76 3.03 -13.01
CA ALA A 109 3.59 3.80 -12.62
C ALA A 109 3.82 5.32 -12.79
N VAL A 110 5.02 5.81 -12.47
CA VAL A 110 5.42 7.21 -12.73
C VAL A 110 5.47 7.49 -14.22
N GLU A 111 6.15 6.65 -15.02
CA GLU A 111 6.22 6.80 -16.47
C GLU A 111 4.83 6.83 -17.11
N GLN A 112 3.92 5.97 -16.67
CA GLN A 112 2.53 5.99 -17.10
C GLN A 112 1.81 7.27 -16.70
N TRP A 113 2.00 7.74 -15.47
CA TRP A 113 1.41 8.99 -14.98
C TRP A 113 1.91 10.20 -15.78
N MET A 114 3.16 10.20 -16.23
CA MET A 114 3.75 11.28 -17.04
C MET A 114 3.24 11.31 -18.49
N ARG A 115 2.68 10.21 -19.02
CA ARG A 115 2.19 10.16 -20.41
C ARG A 115 1.11 11.21 -20.64
N GLY A 116 1.33 12.08 -21.63
CA GLY A 116 0.38 13.13 -22.00
C GLY A 116 0.46 14.40 -21.14
N ARG A 117 1.51 14.57 -20.32
CA ARG A 117 1.81 15.81 -19.59
C ARG A 117 3.14 16.39 -20.05
N SER A 118 3.12 16.99 -21.23
CA SER A 118 4.29 17.55 -21.93
C SER A 118 4.83 18.85 -21.34
N GLU A 119 4.06 19.50 -20.47
CA GLU A 119 4.35 20.80 -19.87
C GLU A 119 4.78 20.71 -18.39
N LEU A 120 5.12 19.51 -17.91
CA LEU A 120 5.80 19.26 -16.63
C LEU A 120 7.33 19.24 -16.84
#